data_AF-A0A7G8V550-F1
#
_entry.id   AF-A0A7G8V550-F1
#
_cell.length_a   1.000
_cell.length_b   1.000
_cell.length_c   1.000
_cell.angle_alpha   90.00
_cell.angle_beta   90.00
_cell.angle_gamma   90.00
#
_symmetry.space_group_name_H-M   'P 1'
#
loop_
_entity.id
_entity.type
_entity.pdbx_description
1 polymer ?
#
loop_
_entity_poly.entity_id
_entity_poly.type
_entity_poly.pdbx_seq_one_letter_code
_entity_poly.pdbx_strand_id
1 'polypeptide(L)'
;MIKTISSTLLIFLFPLSTPKDSDNVHINKIQVIGSHNSYKKAIDPHLFSRFKLKDSISASKIDYEHIGVAEQLDMGLRNLEIDVYADVKGGKYAHPRGLDWAKDQAPYDVDKEMNAPGFKVFHIQDLDFRSDFLTLKKGLEKLKKWSDAHPDHNPVFITLEAKDNKMKGEGYSDPEQFTAKTFDQLDHEILQTLGANKVITPDRVRGKYKTLEAAVLKDNWPALKAARGKFLFILDQKGEKMELYIKGHPALKGRVLFVNAGAGRPEAGMMIINDAKDPMIPRLVKKGYIIRTRADSDTQEARHNDRSNFDSACASGAQIITTDYYLKSTHFKSDYVISFEGGKYFRLNPLFFAN
;
A
#
# COMPACT_ATOMS: atom_id res chain seq x y z
N MET A 1 -37.34 -12.12 43.47
CA MET A 1 -36.65 -11.01 42.76
C MET A 1 -35.14 -11.24 42.86
N ILE A 2 -34.55 -11.87 41.85
CA ILE A 2 -33.10 -12.15 41.78
C ILE A 2 -32.48 -11.06 40.91
N LYS A 3 -31.62 -10.21 41.49
CA LYS A 3 -30.86 -9.19 40.76
C LYS A 3 -29.56 -9.82 40.26
N THR A 4 -29.47 -10.02 38.95
CA THR A 4 -28.24 -10.36 38.24
C THR A 4 -27.34 -9.12 38.13
N ILE A 5 -26.13 -9.20 38.69
CA ILE A 5 -25.07 -8.21 38.52
C ILE A 5 -24.36 -8.55 37.20
N SER A 6 -24.47 -7.67 36.21
CA SER A 6 -23.74 -7.78 34.95
C SER A 6 -22.38 -7.09 35.12
N SER A 7 -21.31 -7.86 35.26
CA SER A 7 -19.94 -7.35 35.27
C SER A 7 -19.47 -7.17 33.82
N THR A 8 -19.38 -5.91 33.39
CA THR A 8 -18.78 -5.55 32.10
C THR A 8 -17.27 -5.70 32.19
N LEU A 9 -16.72 -6.72 31.53
CA LEU A 9 -15.28 -6.91 31.41
C LEU A 9 -14.73 -5.94 30.34
N LEU A 10 -14.15 -4.82 30.78
CA LEU A 10 -13.35 -3.96 29.90
C LEU A 10 -12.05 -4.70 29.55
N ILE A 11 -11.93 -5.17 28.32
CA ILE A 11 -10.66 -5.65 27.76
C ILE A 11 -9.88 -4.42 27.31
N PHE A 12 -8.90 -3.99 28.12
CA PHE A 12 -7.89 -3.04 27.68
C PHE A 12 -6.95 -3.76 26.69
N LEU A 13 -7.07 -3.46 25.40
CA LEU A 13 -6.00 -3.73 24.43
C LEU A 13 -4.81 -2.83 24.78
N PHE A 14 -3.77 -3.41 25.39
CA PHE A 14 -2.49 -2.73 25.50
C PHE A 14 -1.83 -2.66 24.12
N PRO A 15 -1.28 -1.49 23.71
CA PRO A 15 -0.49 -1.42 22.49
C PRO A 15 0.74 -2.32 22.64
N LEU A 16 0.94 -3.24 21.70
CA LEU A 16 2.17 -4.03 21.59
C LEU A 16 3.36 -3.07 21.50
N SER A 17 4.00 -2.80 22.63
CA SER A 17 5.27 -2.12 22.68
C SER A 17 6.31 -3.07 22.11
N THR A 18 6.95 -2.69 21.02
CA THR A 18 8.14 -3.40 20.53
C THR A 18 9.20 -3.40 21.63
N PRO A 19 9.97 -4.49 21.83
CA PRO A 19 11.07 -4.49 22.78
C PRO A 19 12.01 -3.32 22.46
N LYS A 20 12.39 -2.55 23.49
CA LYS A 20 13.34 -1.42 23.40
C LYS A 20 14.65 -1.80 22.69
N ASP A 21 15.01 -3.09 22.64
CA ASP A 21 16.19 -3.59 21.93
C ASP A 21 16.16 -3.42 20.41
N SER A 22 14.98 -3.30 19.79
CA SER A 22 14.87 -3.09 18.34
C SER A 22 15.08 -1.63 17.90
N ASP A 23 15.11 -0.66 18.82
CA ASP A 23 15.10 0.77 18.46
C ASP A 23 16.28 1.20 17.56
N ASN A 24 17.42 0.52 17.69
CA ASN A 24 18.63 0.75 16.91
C ASN A 24 18.69 -0.04 15.60
N VAL A 25 17.73 -0.95 15.36
CA VAL A 25 17.65 -1.72 14.11
C VAL A 25 17.20 -0.81 12.98
N HIS A 26 17.91 -0.84 11.85
CA HIS A 26 17.52 -0.10 10.65
C HIS A 26 16.27 -0.67 9.98
N ILE A 27 15.46 0.20 9.37
CA ILE A 27 14.16 -0.18 8.78
C ILE A 27 14.27 -1.17 7.59
N ASN A 28 15.45 -1.36 7.01
CA ASN A 28 15.70 -2.40 6.00
C ASN A 28 15.92 -3.80 6.61
N LYS A 29 15.90 -3.95 7.93
CA LYS A 29 16.11 -5.22 8.65
C LYS A 29 14.86 -5.67 9.42
N ILE A 30 13.70 -5.12 9.08
CA ILE A 30 12.39 -5.59 9.55
C ILE A 30 11.64 -6.30 8.42
N GLN A 31 10.63 -7.09 8.78
CA GLN A 31 9.60 -7.56 7.86
C GLN A 31 8.23 -7.09 8.35
N VAL A 32 7.43 -6.63 7.41
CA VAL A 32 6.05 -6.20 7.64
C VAL A 32 5.11 -6.88 6.66
N ILE A 33 3.89 -7.10 7.12
CA ILE A 33 2.76 -7.45 6.28
C ILE A 33 1.92 -6.20 6.04
N GLY A 34 1.46 -6.06 4.81
CA GLY A 34 0.55 -5.02 4.37
C GLY A 34 -0.53 -5.57 3.47
N SER A 35 -1.51 -4.72 3.16
CA SER A 35 -2.58 -5.06 2.23
C SER A 35 -2.29 -4.53 0.83
N HIS A 36 -2.65 -5.30 -0.18
CA HIS A 36 -2.64 -4.87 -1.58
C HIS A 36 -3.99 -4.19 -1.91
N ASN A 37 -3.97 -3.08 -2.65
CA ASN A 37 -5.11 -2.18 -2.86
C ASN A 37 -5.86 -1.81 -1.56
N SER A 38 -5.14 -1.34 -0.54
CA SER A 38 -5.65 -1.17 0.84
C SER A 38 -6.92 -0.34 1.00
N TYR A 39 -7.19 0.54 0.05
CA TYR A 39 -8.37 1.42 0.04
C TYR A 39 -9.63 0.71 -0.48
N LYS A 40 -9.50 -0.44 -1.14
CA LYS A 40 -10.56 -1.09 -1.91
C LYS A 40 -11.70 -1.58 -1.01
N LYS A 41 -12.94 -1.18 -1.34
CA LYS A 41 -14.17 -1.78 -0.82
C LYS A 41 -14.71 -2.82 -1.80
N ALA A 42 -15.63 -3.68 -1.36
CA ALA A 42 -16.29 -4.60 -2.27
C ALA A 42 -16.94 -3.85 -3.44
N ILE A 43 -16.86 -4.46 -4.63
CA ILE A 43 -17.69 -4.06 -5.76
C ILE A 43 -19.15 -4.28 -5.35
N ASP A 44 -20.03 -3.34 -5.67
CA ASP A 44 -21.44 -3.47 -5.33
C ASP A 44 -22.01 -4.81 -5.84
N PRO A 45 -22.75 -5.59 -5.02
CA PRO A 45 -23.23 -6.91 -5.43
C PRO A 45 -24.05 -6.92 -6.72
N HIS A 46 -24.84 -5.87 -6.99
CA HIS A 46 -25.62 -5.76 -8.22
C HIS A 46 -24.71 -5.60 -9.44
N LEU A 47 -23.67 -4.78 -9.30
CA LEU A 47 -22.67 -4.55 -10.34
C LEU A 47 -21.76 -5.76 -10.53
N PHE A 48 -21.27 -6.35 -9.45
CA PHE A 48 -20.41 -7.52 -9.48
C PHE A 48 -21.08 -8.71 -10.16
N SER A 49 -22.39 -8.90 -9.94
CA SER A 49 -23.18 -9.92 -10.62
C SER A 49 -23.18 -9.75 -12.14
N ARG A 50 -23.21 -8.51 -12.66
CA ARG A 50 -23.10 -8.24 -14.10
C ARG A 50 -21.72 -8.61 -14.65
N PHE A 51 -20.65 -8.29 -13.92
CA PHE A 51 -19.29 -8.65 -14.32
C PHE A 51 -19.07 -10.14 -14.32
N LYS A 52 -19.54 -10.84 -13.28
CA LYS A 52 -19.44 -12.29 -13.17
C LYS A 52 -20.17 -13.00 -14.31
N LEU A 53 -21.33 -12.49 -14.74
CA LEU A 53 -22.06 -13.03 -15.91
C LEU A 53 -21.30 -12.82 -17.22
N LYS A 54 -20.59 -11.69 -17.36
CA LYS A 54 -19.85 -11.35 -18.58
C LYS A 54 -18.51 -12.10 -18.67
N ASP A 55 -17.77 -12.13 -17.57
CA ASP A 55 -16.46 -12.76 -17.44
C ASP A 55 -16.21 -13.16 -15.97
N SER A 56 -16.62 -14.37 -15.63
CA SER A 56 -16.48 -14.91 -14.26
C SER A 56 -15.03 -15.09 -13.84
N ILE A 57 -14.11 -15.34 -14.78
CA ILE A 57 -12.70 -15.55 -14.49
C ILE A 57 -12.09 -14.23 -14.04
N SER A 58 -12.22 -13.17 -14.85
CA SER A 58 -11.68 -11.85 -14.48
C SER A 58 -12.36 -11.28 -13.25
N ALA A 59 -13.68 -11.46 -13.10
CA ALA A 59 -14.41 -11.02 -11.92
C ALA A 59 -13.88 -11.69 -10.63
N SER A 60 -13.54 -12.98 -10.68
CA SER A 60 -13.03 -13.70 -9.50
C SER A 60 -11.72 -13.14 -8.95
N LYS A 61 -10.90 -12.51 -9.80
CA LYS A 61 -9.57 -11.96 -9.44
C LYS A 61 -9.65 -10.70 -8.59
N ILE A 62 -10.78 -10.01 -8.61
CA ILE A 62 -11.01 -8.72 -7.92
C ILE A 62 -12.13 -8.83 -6.87
N ASP A 63 -12.51 -10.06 -6.54
CA ASP A 63 -13.57 -10.45 -5.60
C ASP A 63 -13.05 -10.47 -4.17
N TYR A 64 -12.68 -9.30 -3.66
CA TYR A 64 -12.22 -9.08 -2.29
C TYR A 64 -12.47 -7.62 -1.86
N GLU A 65 -12.30 -7.37 -0.57
CA GLU A 65 -12.44 -6.07 0.04
C GLU A 65 -11.54 -5.96 1.28
N HIS A 66 -11.40 -4.72 1.77
CA HIS A 66 -10.70 -4.42 3.00
C HIS A 66 -11.59 -3.66 3.98
N ILE A 67 -11.30 -3.84 5.27
CA ILE A 67 -11.75 -2.87 6.30
C ILE A 67 -11.05 -1.52 6.06
N GLY A 68 -11.48 -0.45 6.73
CA GLY A 68 -10.87 0.88 6.55
C GLY A 68 -9.37 0.91 6.87
N VAL A 69 -8.63 1.82 6.23
CA VAL A 69 -7.15 1.80 6.32
C VAL A 69 -6.64 2.11 7.74
N ALA A 70 -7.40 2.85 8.54
CA ALA A 70 -7.01 3.12 9.93
C ALA A 70 -7.13 1.83 10.76
N GLU A 71 -8.22 1.08 10.55
CA GLU A 71 -8.49 -0.18 11.20
C GLU A 71 -7.45 -1.25 10.80
N GLN A 72 -7.01 -1.27 9.55
CA GLN A 72 -5.88 -2.11 9.11
C GLN A 72 -4.60 -1.78 9.88
N LEU A 73 -4.30 -0.50 10.07
CA LEU A 73 -3.12 -0.07 10.82
C LEU A 73 -3.25 -0.38 12.33
N ASP A 74 -4.46 -0.31 12.88
CA ASP A 74 -4.78 -0.70 14.27
C ASP A 74 -4.58 -2.21 14.50
N MET A 75 -4.88 -3.05 13.50
CA MET A 75 -4.55 -4.48 13.53
C MET A 75 -3.04 -4.76 13.56
N GLY A 76 -2.22 -3.76 13.21
CA GLY A 76 -0.77 -3.85 13.24
C GLY A 76 -0.10 -3.96 11.88
N LEU A 77 -0.87 -3.93 10.77
CA LEU A 77 -0.29 -3.86 9.42
C LEU A 77 0.60 -2.62 9.29
N ARG A 78 1.70 -2.73 8.55
CA ARG A 78 2.66 -1.63 8.37
C ARG A 78 3.04 -1.42 6.91
N ASN A 79 2.24 -1.95 5.99
CA ASN A 79 2.26 -1.53 4.61
C ASN A 79 0.83 -1.34 4.07
N LEU A 80 0.67 -0.34 3.22
CA LEU A 80 -0.54 -0.05 2.46
C LEU A 80 -0.18 0.11 0.97
N GLU A 81 -1.16 -0.03 0.10
CA GLU A 81 -1.05 0.19 -1.34
C GLU A 81 -2.22 1.07 -1.82
N ILE A 82 -1.91 2.14 -2.54
CA ILE A 82 -2.86 3.17 -2.97
C ILE A 82 -2.70 3.44 -4.47
N ASP A 83 -3.78 3.27 -5.22
CA ASP A 83 -3.84 3.63 -6.62
C ASP A 83 -4.34 5.05 -6.75
N VAL A 84 -3.70 5.83 -7.61
CA VAL A 84 -4.08 7.22 -7.86
C VAL A 84 -4.29 7.48 -9.34
N TYR A 85 -5.40 8.14 -9.63
CA TYR A 85 -5.74 8.67 -10.94
C TYR A 85 -5.69 10.19 -10.90
N ALA A 86 -5.02 10.82 -11.86
CA ALA A 86 -5.05 12.28 -11.97
C ALA A 86 -6.40 12.77 -12.53
N ASP A 87 -6.94 13.80 -11.91
CA ASP A 87 -8.14 14.51 -12.36
C ASP A 87 -7.93 16.02 -12.17
N VAL A 88 -7.23 16.64 -13.13
CA VAL A 88 -6.76 18.04 -13.00
C VAL A 88 -7.92 19.03 -12.89
N LYS A 89 -9.09 18.72 -13.47
CA LYS A 89 -10.27 19.58 -13.41
C LYS A 89 -11.26 19.17 -12.32
N GLY A 90 -11.19 17.91 -11.86
CA GLY A 90 -12.20 17.32 -11.01
C GLY A 90 -13.40 16.85 -11.83
N GLY A 91 -14.18 15.94 -11.25
CA GLY A 91 -15.46 15.47 -11.77
C GLY A 91 -15.36 14.37 -12.83
N LYS A 92 -14.17 14.04 -13.36
CA LYS A 92 -14.02 12.98 -14.37
C LYS A 92 -14.57 11.64 -13.88
N TYR A 93 -14.38 11.36 -12.60
CA TYR A 93 -14.75 10.10 -11.97
C TYR A 93 -15.94 10.23 -11.00
N ALA A 94 -16.66 11.35 -11.02
CA ALA A 94 -17.80 11.57 -10.12
C ALA A 94 -19.02 10.69 -10.46
N HIS A 95 -19.13 10.23 -11.71
CA HIS A 95 -20.15 9.28 -12.14
C HIS A 95 -19.50 8.11 -12.89
N PRO A 96 -18.93 7.12 -12.17
CA PRO A 96 -18.36 5.93 -12.79
C PRO A 96 -19.46 5.13 -13.48
N ARG A 97 -19.21 4.68 -14.71
CA ARG A 97 -20.26 4.08 -15.57
C ARG A 97 -20.82 2.78 -15.04
N GLY A 98 -20.13 2.09 -14.14
CA GLY A 98 -20.67 0.93 -13.45
C GLY A 98 -21.98 1.24 -12.73
N LEU A 99 -22.23 2.49 -12.34
CA LEU A 99 -23.53 2.95 -11.81
C LEU A 99 -24.67 2.81 -12.82
N ASP A 100 -24.39 2.94 -14.13
CA ASP A 100 -25.38 2.80 -15.20
C ASP A 100 -25.60 1.34 -15.61
N TRP A 101 -24.62 0.46 -15.35
CA TRP A 101 -24.67 -0.96 -15.73
C TRP A 101 -25.51 -1.83 -14.79
N ALA A 102 -25.72 -1.38 -13.56
CA ALA A 102 -26.57 -2.05 -12.59
C ALA A 102 -27.38 -1.04 -11.77
N LYS A 103 -28.68 -1.27 -11.66
CA LYS A 103 -29.58 -0.48 -10.82
C LYS A 103 -29.44 -0.87 -9.35
N ASP A 104 -30.00 -0.04 -8.47
CA ASP A 104 -30.17 -0.31 -7.02
C ASP A 104 -28.86 -0.51 -6.24
N GLN A 105 -27.76 0.02 -6.77
CA GLN A 105 -26.49 0.07 -6.05
C GLN A 105 -26.54 1.07 -4.89
N ALA A 106 -25.70 0.85 -3.88
CA ALA A 106 -25.51 1.84 -2.83
C ALA A 106 -25.08 3.20 -3.41
N PRO A 107 -25.45 4.34 -2.79
CA PRO A 107 -24.98 5.65 -3.25
C PRO A 107 -23.45 5.71 -3.38
N TYR A 108 -22.98 6.50 -4.36
CA TYR A 108 -21.57 6.75 -4.60
C TYR A 108 -21.31 8.26 -4.54
N ASP A 109 -20.13 8.65 -4.04
CA ASP A 109 -19.70 10.06 -3.95
C ASP A 109 -20.76 10.99 -3.33
N VAL A 110 -21.37 10.56 -2.21
CA VAL A 110 -22.48 11.28 -1.54
C VAL A 110 -22.09 12.73 -1.22
N ASP A 111 -20.86 12.93 -0.75
CA ASP A 111 -20.30 14.23 -0.39
C ASP A 111 -19.67 14.97 -1.58
N LYS A 112 -19.81 14.45 -2.80
CA LYS A 112 -19.34 15.07 -4.04
C LYS A 112 -17.83 15.33 -4.08
N GLU A 113 -17.03 14.54 -3.35
CA GLU A 113 -15.57 14.65 -3.25
C GLU A 113 -14.88 14.47 -4.61
N MET A 114 -15.46 13.65 -5.50
CA MET A 114 -14.89 13.40 -6.82
C MET A 114 -14.94 14.62 -7.73
N ASN A 115 -15.78 15.62 -7.43
CA ASN A 115 -15.85 16.87 -8.20
C ASN A 115 -14.67 17.83 -7.95
N ALA A 116 -13.95 17.67 -6.85
CA ALA A 116 -12.76 18.50 -6.60
C ALA A 116 -11.61 18.13 -7.56
N PRO A 117 -10.76 19.06 -8.00
CA PRO A 117 -9.49 18.71 -8.65
C PRO A 117 -8.57 17.86 -7.75
N GLY A 118 -7.67 17.09 -8.36
CA GLY A 118 -6.60 16.38 -7.67
C GLY A 118 -6.55 14.88 -7.98
N PHE A 119 -5.99 14.10 -7.07
CA PHE A 119 -5.83 12.66 -7.26
C PHE A 119 -7.02 11.88 -6.70
N LYS A 120 -7.59 11.00 -7.52
CA LYS A 120 -8.70 10.10 -7.17
C LYS A 120 -8.19 8.71 -6.84
N VAL A 121 -8.86 8.04 -5.92
CA VAL A 121 -8.44 6.73 -5.40
C VAL A 121 -9.52 5.70 -5.64
N PHE A 122 -9.20 4.73 -6.50
CA PHE A 122 -10.00 3.55 -6.79
C PHE A 122 -9.17 2.54 -7.61
N HIS A 123 -9.67 1.31 -7.78
CA HIS A 123 -8.89 0.20 -8.36
C HIS A 123 -9.00 0.10 -9.89
N ILE A 124 -10.22 0.12 -10.43
CA ILE A 124 -10.46 0.00 -11.88
C ILE A 124 -11.51 1.02 -12.29
N GLN A 125 -11.21 1.83 -13.32
CA GLN A 125 -12.13 2.83 -13.85
C GLN A 125 -13.49 2.21 -14.14
N ASP A 126 -14.55 2.85 -13.67
CA ASP A 126 -15.96 2.48 -13.89
C ASP A 126 -16.39 1.10 -13.36
N LEU A 127 -15.48 0.22 -12.95
CA LEU A 127 -15.74 -1.17 -12.60
C LEU A 127 -15.60 -1.40 -11.09
N ASP A 128 -14.48 -0.96 -10.53
CA ASP A 128 -14.10 -1.20 -9.14
C ASP A 128 -13.70 0.13 -8.50
N PHE A 129 -14.70 1.00 -8.36
CA PHE A 129 -14.55 2.42 -8.05
C PHE A 129 -14.81 2.78 -6.58
N ARG A 130 -15.16 1.79 -5.75
CA ARG A 130 -15.50 2.03 -4.33
C ARG A 130 -14.25 1.96 -3.46
N SER A 131 -14.10 2.96 -2.62
CA SER A 131 -12.91 3.16 -1.80
C SER A 131 -13.25 3.60 -0.37
N ASP A 132 -12.36 3.33 0.57
CA ASP A 132 -12.36 3.87 1.93
C ASP A 132 -12.25 5.41 1.94
N PHE A 133 -11.58 5.98 0.94
CA PHE A 133 -11.51 7.42 0.68
C PHE A 133 -11.42 7.68 -0.83
N LEU A 134 -12.16 8.66 -1.34
CA LEU A 134 -12.28 8.87 -2.79
C LEU A 134 -11.15 9.73 -3.39
N THR A 135 -10.42 10.47 -2.54
CA THR A 135 -9.28 11.30 -2.96
C THR A 135 -8.03 10.99 -2.16
N LEU A 136 -6.86 11.13 -2.78
CA LEU A 136 -5.59 10.91 -2.08
C LEU A 136 -5.44 11.88 -0.90
N LYS A 137 -5.76 13.17 -1.08
CA LYS A 137 -5.84 14.14 0.01
C LYS A 137 -6.63 13.63 1.23
N LYS A 138 -7.85 13.11 1.03
CA LYS A 138 -8.66 12.55 2.13
C LYS A 138 -8.01 11.32 2.77
N GLY A 139 -7.41 10.46 1.96
CA GLY A 139 -6.62 9.33 2.44
C GLY A 139 -5.45 9.77 3.31
N LEU A 140 -4.68 10.75 2.86
CA LEU A 140 -3.55 11.32 3.60
C LEU A 140 -4.00 12.03 4.88
N GLU A 141 -5.11 12.77 4.87
CA GLU A 141 -5.73 13.36 6.08
C GLU A 141 -6.11 12.26 7.09
N LYS A 142 -6.69 11.15 6.63
CA LYS A 142 -7.03 9.99 7.47
C LYS A 142 -5.79 9.33 8.07
N LEU A 143 -4.75 9.09 7.26
CA LEU A 143 -3.47 8.54 7.70
C LEU A 143 -2.76 9.45 8.70
N LYS A 144 -2.77 10.77 8.45
CA LYS A 144 -2.21 11.76 9.37
C LYS A 144 -2.92 11.73 10.71
N LYS A 145 -4.26 11.76 10.72
CA LYS A 145 -5.06 11.69 11.95
C LYS A 145 -4.74 10.42 12.74
N TRP A 146 -4.67 9.27 12.08
CA TRP A 146 -4.27 8.02 12.72
C TRP A 146 -2.85 8.08 13.30
N SER A 147 -1.89 8.60 12.53
CA SER A 147 -0.49 8.73 12.96
C SER A 147 -0.32 9.68 14.16
N ASP A 148 -1.09 10.77 14.20
CA ASP A 148 -1.06 11.73 15.31
C ASP A 148 -1.66 11.13 16.60
N ALA A 149 -2.63 10.21 16.49
CA ALA A 149 -3.14 9.42 17.61
C ALA A 149 -2.18 8.30 18.06
N HIS A 150 -1.22 7.91 17.21
CA HIS A 150 -0.28 6.82 17.45
C HIS A 150 1.17 7.24 17.21
N PRO A 151 1.70 8.26 17.92
CA PRO A 151 2.98 8.90 17.56
C PRO A 151 4.18 7.95 17.53
N ASP A 152 4.14 6.84 18.27
CA ASP A 152 5.20 5.84 18.36
C ASP A 152 5.04 4.64 17.42
N HIS A 153 4.09 4.68 16.47
CA HIS A 153 3.87 3.58 15.53
C HIS A 153 5.15 3.27 14.72
N ASN A 154 5.43 1.99 14.47
CA ASN A 154 6.46 1.57 13.51
C ASN A 154 6.23 2.23 12.13
N PRO A 155 7.27 2.46 11.32
CA PRO A 155 7.13 3.09 10.02
C PRO A 155 6.12 2.34 9.14
N VAL A 156 5.32 3.10 8.39
CA VAL A 156 4.34 2.56 7.44
C VAL A 156 4.86 2.77 6.02
N PHE A 157 5.02 1.68 5.27
CA PHE A 157 5.41 1.73 3.86
C PHE A 157 4.17 1.85 2.99
N ILE A 158 4.15 2.76 2.03
CA ILE A 158 3.02 2.96 1.13
C ILE A 158 3.50 2.73 -0.30
N THR A 159 2.98 1.69 -0.94
CA THR A 159 3.08 1.52 -2.38
C THR A 159 2.08 2.45 -3.04
N LEU A 160 2.49 3.22 -4.04
CA LEU A 160 1.63 4.15 -4.74
C LEU A 160 1.68 3.87 -6.24
N GLU A 161 0.57 3.46 -6.83
CA GLU A 161 0.46 3.20 -8.27
C GLU A 161 -0.14 4.43 -8.99
N ALA A 162 0.61 5.03 -9.91
CA ALA A 162 0.15 6.14 -10.74
C ALA A 162 -0.59 5.62 -11.99
N LYS A 163 -1.91 5.48 -11.89
CA LYS A 163 -2.76 4.86 -12.91
C LYS A 163 -3.12 5.85 -14.02
N ASP A 164 -2.78 5.50 -15.25
CA ASP A 164 -3.17 6.22 -16.47
C ASP A 164 -3.36 5.31 -17.69
N ASN A 165 -3.48 4.01 -17.45
CA ASN A 165 -3.71 3.04 -18.52
C ASN A 165 -5.17 3.11 -19.00
N LYS A 166 -5.34 3.26 -20.32
CA LYS A 166 -6.65 3.17 -20.95
C LYS A 166 -7.18 1.74 -20.88
N MET A 167 -8.43 1.59 -20.47
CA MET A 167 -9.11 0.30 -20.56
C MET A 167 -9.46 -0.01 -22.02
N LYS A 168 -9.43 -1.29 -22.38
CA LYS A 168 -9.88 -1.75 -23.71
C LYS A 168 -11.41 -1.78 -23.75
N GLY A 169 -11.98 -1.25 -24.81
CA GLY A 169 -13.42 -1.22 -25.05
C GLY A 169 -13.96 0.22 -25.09
N GLU A 170 -15.15 0.36 -25.66
CA GLU A 170 -15.77 1.67 -25.82
C GLU A 170 -16.39 2.14 -24.51
N GLY A 171 -16.20 3.42 -24.24
CA GLY A 171 -16.91 4.07 -23.16
C GLY A 171 -16.42 3.67 -21.78
N TYR A 172 -15.12 3.54 -21.57
CA TYR A 172 -14.54 3.71 -20.23
C TYR A 172 -14.07 5.16 -20.06
N SER A 173 -13.98 5.61 -18.82
CA SER A 173 -13.40 6.88 -18.46
C SER A 173 -11.91 6.89 -18.79
N ASP A 174 -11.53 7.70 -19.78
CA ASP A 174 -10.13 7.85 -20.21
C ASP A 174 -9.31 8.52 -19.11
N PRO A 175 -8.30 7.87 -18.53
CA PRO A 175 -7.51 8.48 -17.48
C PRO A 175 -6.57 9.56 -18.02
N GLU A 176 -6.29 10.57 -17.19
CA GLU A 176 -5.28 11.57 -17.52
C GLU A 176 -3.89 10.96 -17.44
N GLN A 177 -3.04 11.29 -18.41
CA GLN A 177 -1.66 10.82 -18.42
C GLN A 177 -0.85 11.52 -17.32
N PHE A 178 -0.03 10.76 -16.61
CA PHE A 178 0.92 11.36 -15.68
C PHE A 178 1.99 12.13 -16.45
N THR A 179 2.19 13.38 -16.08
CA THR A 179 3.26 14.25 -16.58
C THR A 179 4.26 14.56 -15.46
N ALA A 180 5.39 15.18 -15.78
CA ALA A 180 6.31 15.69 -14.76
C ALA A 180 5.58 16.61 -13.75
N LYS A 181 4.74 17.53 -14.25
CA LYS A 181 3.90 18.40 -13.42
C LYS A 181 2.92 17.62 -12.55
N THR A 182 2.30 16.58 -13.08
CA THR A 182 1.41 15.70 -12.31
C THR A 182 2.17 15.05 -11.15
N PHE A 183 3.39 14.59 -11.38
CA PHE A 183 4.20 14.04 -10.29
C PHE A 183 4.68 15.08 -9.27
N ASP A 184 4.98 16.31 -9.71
CA ASP A 184 5.31 17.39 -8.78
C ASP A 184 4.11 17.72 -7.87
N GLN A 185 2.89 17.68 -8.42
CA GLN A 185 1.65 17.83 -7.66
C GLN A 185 1.43 16.67 -6.68
N LEU A 186 1.79 15.45 -7.06
CA LEU A 186 1.70 14.28 -6.18
C LEU A 186 2.63 14.41 -4.98
N ASP A 187 3.90 14.75 -5.22
CA ASP A 187 4.89 15.03 -4.17
C ASP A 187 4.41 16.15 -3.25
N HIS A 188 3.87 17.23 -3.83
CA HIS A 188 3.33 18.36 -3.08
C HIS A 188 2.15 17.98 -2.20
N GLU A 189 1.17 17.22 -2.72
CA GLU A 189 -0.02 16.81 -1.96
C GLU A 189 0.35 15.94 -0.75
N ILE A 190 1.30 15.03 -0.91
CA ILE A 190 1.83 14.20 0.19
C ILE A 190 2.46 15.08 1.28
N LEU A 191 3.38 15.97 0.91
CA LEU A 191 4.10 16.81 1.87
C LEU A 191 3.20 17.85 2.54
N GLN A 192 2.30 18.46 1.78
CA GLN A 192 1.37 19.47 2.28
C GLN A 192 0.39 18.87 3.28
N THR A 193 -0.09 17.64 3.02
CA THR A 193 -1.11 17.00 3.87
C THR A 193 -0.51 16.31 5.08
N LEU A 194 0.55 15.50 4.91
CA LEU A 194 1.17 14.77 6.03
C LEU A 194 2.11 15.64 6.87
N GLY A 195 2.77 16.60 6.23
CA GLY A 195 3.90 17.34 6.77
C GLY A 195 5.23 16.60 6.56
N ALA A 196 6.27 17.34 6.17
CA ALA A 196 7.58 16.77 5.87
C ALA A 196 8.22 16.00 7.05
N ASN A 197 7.88 16.33 8.29
CA ASN A 197 8.36 15.61 9.48
C ASN A 197 7.82 14.17 9.56
N LYS A 198 6.66 13.87 8.96
CA LYS A 198 6.02 12.54 8.94
C LYS A 198 6.45 11.68 7.75
N VAL A 199 7.28 12.18 6.83
CA VAL A 199 7.68 11.43 5.63
C VAL A 199 9.20 11.18 5.62
N ILE A 200 9.61 9.94 5.38
CA ILE A 200 11.00 9.60 5.07
C ILE A 200 11.15 9.62 3.55
N THR A 201 11.99 10.54 3.06
CA THR A 201 12.22 10.73 1.62
C THR A 201 13.55 10.09 1.20
N PRO A 202 13.76 9.86 -0.13
CA PRO A 202 15.06 9.52 -0.70
C PRO A 202 16.20 10.40 -0.20
N ASP A 203 15.99 11.72 -0.08
CA ASP A 203 17.02 12.65 0.39
C ASP A 203 17.46 12.38 1.83
N ARG A 204 16.54 11.97 2.71
CA ARG A 204 16.87 11.61 4.10
C ARG A 204 17.73 10.36 4.19
N VAL A 205 17.44 9.37 3.35
CA VAL A 205 18.24 8.12 3.27
C VAL A 205 19.55 8.37 2.56
N ARG A 206 19.58 9.22 1.53
CA ARG A 206 20.82 9.57 0.82
C ARG A 206 21.79 10.33 1.72
N GLY A 207 21.30 11.25 2.56
CA GLY A 207 22.15 12.04 3.47
C GLY A 207 23.33 12.69 2.73
N LYS A 208 24.55 12.36 3.16
CA LYS A 208 25.79 12.92 2.60
C LYS A 208 26.32 12.21 1.35
N TYR A 209 25.71 11.10 0.94
CA TYR A 209 26.20 10.31 -0.19
C TYR A 209 25.83 10.97 -1.53
N LYS A 210 26.63 10.68 -2.57
CA LYS A 210 26.41 11.25 -3.92
C LYS A 210 25.11 10.78 -4.56
N THR A 211 24.74 9.52 -4.34
CA THR A 211 23.55 8.86 -4.88
C THR A 211 22.79 8.15 -3.77
N LEU A 212 21.49 7.91 -3.96
CA LEU A 212 20.69 7.15 -2.99
C LEU A 212 21.26 5.74 -2.81
N GLU A 213 21.58 5.09 -3.92
CA GLU A 213 22.14 3.73 -3.90
C GLU A 213 23.43 3.64 -3.08
N ALA A 214 24.35 4.60 -3.23
CA ALA A 214 25.58 4.61 -2.46
C ALA A 214 25.34 4.67 -0.94
N ALA A 215 24.26 5.33 -0.50
CA ALA A 215 23.84 5.36 0.89
C ALA A 215 23.23 4.03 1.32
N VAL A 216 22.37 3.44 0.48
CA VAL A 216 21.69 2.17 0.71
C VAL A 216 22.69 1.02 0.87
N LEU A 217 23.70 0.94 0.00
CA LEU A 217 24.78 -0.04 0.08
C LEU A 217 25.71 0.15 1.30
N LYS A 218 25.58 1.27 2.01
CA LYS A 218 26.28 1.57 3.26
C LYS A 218 25.35 1.52 4.47
N ASP A 219 24.17 0.90 4.32
CA ASP A 219 23.18 0.71 5.38
C ASP A 219 22.70 2.03 6.01
N ASN A 220 22.64 3.12 5.23
CA ASN A 220 22.25 4.45 5.72
C ASN A 220 20.73 4.65 5.87
N TRP A 221 19.99 3.56 6.07
CA TRP A 221 18.57 3.62 6.41
C TRP A 221 18.39 4.11 7.85
N PRO A 222 17.33 4.86 8.17
CA PRO A 222 17.08 5.27 9.54
C PRO A 222 16.88 4.06 10.46
N ALA A 223 17.36 4.17 11.70
CA ALA A 223 16.96 3.27 12.78
C ALA A 223 15.46 3.38 13.05
N LEU A 224 14.86 2.30 13.56
CA LEU A 224 13.44 2.24 13.89
C LEU A 224 13.00 3.41 14.76
N LYS A 225 13.78 3.75 15.79
CA LYS A 225 13.52 4.90 16.66
C LYS A 225 13.36 6.22 15.88
N ALA A 226 14.21 6.45 14.88
CA ALA A 226 14.14 7.64 14.03
C ALA A 226 13.01 7.57 12.98
N ALA A 227 12.51 6.37 12.70
CA ALA A 227 11.45 6.11 11.72
C ALA A 227 10.05 6.00 12.33
N ARG A 228 9.92 5.92 13.66
CA ARG A 228 8.62 5.91 14.36
C ARG A 228 7.78 7.14 13.99
N GLY A 229 6.48 6.92 13.82
CA GLY A 229 5.53 7.97 13.47
C GLY A 229 5.67 8.47 12.04
N LYS A 230 6.34 7.74 11.14
CA LYS A 230 6.61 8.18 9.75
C LYS A 230 6.11 7.21 8.69
N PHE A 231 5.95 7.74 7.49
CA PHE A 231 5.58 7.06 6.25
C PHE A 231 6.75 7.08 5.26
N LEU A 232 6.92 6.02 4.48
CA LEU A 232 7.72 6.01 3.25
C LEU A 232 6.80 5.68 2.08
N PHE A 233 7.07 6.26 0.91
CA PHE A 233 6.32 5.98 -0.29
C PHE A 233 7.22 5.40 -1.38
N ILE A 234 6.76 4.37 -2.08
CA ILE A 234 7.40 3.87 -3.30
C ILE A 234 6.43 3.97 -4.46
N LEU A 235 6.89 4.56 -5.56
CA LEU A 235 6.15 4.63 -6.82
C LEU A 235 6.23 3.27 -7.52
N ASP A 236 5.08 2.59 -7.64
CA ASP A 236 4.97 1.35 -8.41
C ASP A 236 4.81 1.65 -9.91
N GLN A 237 5.90 2.10 -10.52
CA GLN A 237 6.00 2.32 -11.95
C GLN A 237 7.37 1.89 -12.47
N LYS A 238 7.41 1.43 -13.72
CA LYS A 238 8.63 1.07 -14.44
C LYS A 238 8.69 1.81 -15.77
N GLY A 239 9.81 1.68 -16.48
CA GLY A 239 9.98 2.22 -17.83
C GLY A 239 9.77 3.73 -17.89
N GLU A 240 9.13 4.21 -18.95
CA GLU A 240 8.99 5.64 -19.25
C GLU A 240 8.41 6.45 -18.10
N LYS A 241 7.39 5.94 -17.40
CA LYS A 241 6.74 6.68 -16.33
C LYS A 241 7.63 6.83 -15.09
N MET A 242 8.45 5.81 -14.79
CA MET A 242 9.49 5.91 -13.76
C MET A 242 10.56 6.94 -14.16
N GLU A 243 11.04 6.89 -15.40
CA GLU A 243 12.02 7.87 -15.90
C GLU A 243 11.47 9.29 -15.87
N LEU A 244 10.17 9.46 -16.15
CA LEU A 244 9.50 10.75 -16.07
C LEU A 244 9.49 11.31 -14.64
N TYR A 245 9.31 10.45 -13.62
CA TYR A 245 9.42 10.85 -12.21
C TYR A 245 10.86 11.23 -11.83
N ILE A 246 11.87 10.60 -12.43
CA ILE A 246 13.30 10.86 -12.16
C ILE A 246 13.79 12.12 -12.90
N LYS A 247 13.21 12.45 -14.05
CA LYS A 247 13.67 13.53 -14.92
C LYS A 247 13.73 14.88 -14.16
N GLY A 248 14.89 15.52 -14.18
CA GLY A 248 15.15 16.77 -13.43
C GLY A 248 15.56 16.56 -11.97
N HIS A 249 15.51 15.32 -11.48
CA HIS A 249 15.79 14.93 -10.10
C HIS A 249 16.78 13.76 -10.02
N PRO A 250 18.02 13.92 -10.54
CA PRO A 250 19.01 12.84 -10.56
C PRO A 250 19.28 12.31 -9.14
N ALA A 251 19.32 10.98 -8.99
CA ALA A 251 19.39 10.30 -7.69
C ALA A 251 18.25 10.68 -6.72
N LEU A 252 17.07 11.00 -7.26
CA LEU A 252 15.85 11.41 -6.55
C LEU A 252 16.00 12.68 -5.71
N LYS A 253 16.92 13.58 -6.06
CA LYS A 253 17.10 14.87 -5.37
C LYS A 253 15.80 15.67 -5.34
N GLY A 254 15.31 16.00 -4.15
CA GLY A 254 14.08 16.77 -3.94
C GLY A 254 12.79 15.99 -4.18
N ARG A 255 12.85 14.67 -4.40
CA ARG A 255 11.66 13.82 -4.56
C ARG A 255 11.17 13.26 -3.24
N VAL A 256 9.87 12.97 -3.20
CA VAL A 256 9.20 12.41 -2.02
C VAL A 256 9.17 10.89 -2.07
N LEU A 257 8.83 10.31 -3.21
CA LEU A 257 8.71 8.87 -3.40
C LEU A 257 10.07 8.26 -3.77
N PHE A 258 10.33 7.07 -3.23
CA PHE A 258 11.26 6.12 -3.82
C PHE A 258 10.70 5.59 -5.13
N VAL A 259 11.55 5.11 -6.03
CA VAL A 259 11.11 4.53 -7.31
C VAL A 259 11.53 3.07 -7.41
N ASN A 260 10.84 2.30 -8.25
CA ASN A 260 11.14 0.89 -8.54
C ASN A 260 12.37 0.74 -9.47
N ALA A 261 13.46 1.45 -9.17
CA ALA A 261 14.70 1.42 -9.92
C ALA A 261 15.53 0.18 -9.55
N GLY A 262 15.98 -0.57 -10.56
CA GLY A 262 16.84 -1.74 -10.37
C GLY A 262 18.20 -1.40 -9.74
N ALA A 263 18.80 -2.40 -9.09
CA ALA A 263 20.13 -2.27 -8.47
C ALA A 263 21.18 -1.79 -9.48
N GLY A 264 22.12 -0.95 -9.04
CA GLY A 264 23.15 -0.32 -9.88
C GLY A 264 22.79 1.09 -10.34
N ARG A 265 21.55 1.55 -10.13
CA ARG A 265 21.12 2.90 -10.52
C ARG A 265 21.28 3.91 -9.38
N PRO A 266 21.62 5.18 -9.68
CA PRO A 266 21.70 6.23 -8.66
C PRO A 266 20.45 6.40 -7.78
N GLU A 267 19.27 6.08 -8.32
CA GLU A 267 17.95 6.14 -7.68
C GLU A 267 17.56 4.87 -6.91
N ALA A 268 18.39 3.81 -6.95
CA ALA A 268 18.03 2.51 -6.37
C ALA A 268 18.04 2.56 -4.83
N GLY A 269 16.93 2.12 -4.23
CA GLY A 269 16.84 1.94 -2.78
C GLY A 269 15.72 0.98 -2.38
N MET A 270 14.59 1.06 -3.06
CA MET A 270 13.48 0.12 -2.92
C MET A 270 13.13 -0.51 -4.26
N MET A 271 12.63 -1.75 -4.26
CA MET A 271 12.19 -2.45 -5.48
C MET A 271 10.93 -3.27 -5.22
N ILE A 272 10.13 -3.45 -6.26
CA ILE A 272 8.93 -4.29 -6.25
C ILE A 272 9.21 -5.50 -7.13
N ILE A 273 9.26 -6.67 -6.49
CA ILE A 273 9.46 -7.98 -7.11
C ILE A 273 8.30 -8.86 -6.66
N ASN A 274 7.28 -8.98 -7.52
CA ASN A 274 6.02 -9.63 -7.18
C ASN A 274 6.15 -11.14 -6.95
N ASP A 275 7.08 -11.79 -7.65
CA ASP A 275 7.36 -13.20 -7.46
C ASP A 275 8.23 -13.40 -6.20
N ALA A 276 7.60 -13.87 -5.13
CA ALA A 276 8.27 -14.16 -3.86
C ALA A 276 9.32 -15.29 -3.94
N LYS A 277 9.30 -16.08 -5.02
CA LYS A 277 10.26 -17.16 -5.28
C LYS A 277 11.48 -16.69 -6.08
N ASP A 278 11.54 -15.41 -6.47
CA ASP A 278 12.67 -14.87 -7.22
C ASP A 278 13.97 -14.98 -6.38
N PRO A 279 14.98 -15.73 -6.85
CA PRO A 279 16.22 -15.96 -6.12
C PRO A 279 17.09 -14.70 -5.95
N MET A 280 16.75 -13.60 -6.62
CA MET A 280 17.42 -12.32 -6.45
C MET A 280 16.98 -11.59 -5.19
N ILE A 281 15.79 -11.84 -4.65
CA ILE A 281 15.29 -11.14 -3.46
C ILE A 281 16.28 -11.23 -2.28
N PRO A 282 16.73 -12.43 -1.84
CA PRO A 282 17.68 -12.52 -0.72
C PRO A 282 19.00 -11.81 -0.99
N ARG A 283 19.45 -11.79 -2.26
CA ARG A 283 20.71 -11.13 -2.65
C ARG A 283 20.59 -9.62 -2.58
N LEU A 284 19.46 -9.06 -2.98
CA LEU A 284 19.18 -7.63 -2.92
C LEU A 284 18.97 -7.16 -1.48
N VAL A 285 18.21 -7.92 -0.69
CA VAL A 285 17.99 -7.67 0.74
C VAL A 285 19.34 -7.59 1.48
N LYS A 286 20.25 -8.55 1.25
CA LYS A 286 21.60 -8.56 1.86
C LYS A 286 22.46 -7.35 1.48
N LYS A 287 22.23 -6.75 0.31
CA LYS A 287 22.94 -5.53 -0.13
C LYS A 287 22.39 -4.25 0.53
N GLY A 288 21.25 -4.34 1.22
CA GLY A 288 20.64 -3.21 1.92
C GLY A 288 19.39 -2.64 1.25
N TYR A 289 18.97 -3.16 0.09
CA TYR A 289 17.72 -2.75 -0.56
C TYR A 289 16.49 -3.21 0.22
N ILE A 290 15.43 -2.42 0.16
CA ILE A 290 14.10 -2.82 0.65
C ILE A 290 13.29 -3.40 -0.51
N ILE A 291 12.79 -4.61 -0.34
CA ILE A 291 12.02 -5.33 -1.36
C ILE A 291 10.57 -5.48 -0.91
N ARG A 292 9.64 -5.15 -1.80
CA ARG A 292 8.21 -5.48 -1.70
C ARG A 292 7.88 -6.67 -2.59
N THR A 293 7.18 -7.65 -2.03
CA THR A 293 6.72 -8.86 -2.72
C THR A 293 5.27 -9.20 -2.34
N ARG A 294 4.73 -10.29 -2.90
CA ARG A 294 3.36 -10.73 -2.67
C ARG A 294 3.31 -12.08 -1.95
N ALA A 295 2.35 -12.22 -1.05
CA ALA A 295 1.95 -13.49 -0.44
C ALA A 295 0.97 -14.27 -1.32
N ASP A 296 0.21 -13.54 -2.15
CA ASP A 296 -0.88 -14.03 -2.98
C ASP A 296 -1.15 -13.10 -4.17
N SER A 297 -1.86 -13.57 -5.19
CA SER A 297 -2.29 -12.78 -6.33
C SER A 297 -3.59 -13.32 -6.93
N ASP A 298 -4.41 -12.41 -7.46
CA ASP A 298 -5.62 -12.76 -8.24
C ASP A 298 -6.58 -13.70 -7.47
N THR A 299 -6.60 -13.61 -6.13
CA THR A 299 -7.35 -14.47 -5.20
C THR A 299 -7.00 -15.96 -5.22
N GLN A 300 -6.01 -16.38 -6.02
CA GLN A 300 -5.78 -17.79 -6.33
C GLN A 300 -5.35 -18.59 -5.10
N GLU A 301 -4.36 -18.10 -4.37
CA GLU A 301 -3.82 -18.74 -3.17
C GLU A 301 -4.90 -18.84 -2.08
N ALA A 302 -5.71 -17.80 -1.93
CA ALA A 302 -6.82 -17.82 -0.98
C ALA A 302 -7.89 -18.86 -1.35
N ARG A 303 -8.24 -18.98 -2.63
CA ARG A 303 -9.22 -19.98 -3.08
C ARG A 303 -8.70 -21.42 -2.95
N HIS A 304 -7.40 -21.63 -3.10
CA HIS A 304 -6.77 -22.94 -2.96
C HIS A 304 -6.25 -23.22 -1.54
N ASN A 305 -6.33 -22.25 -0.62
CA ASN A 305 -5.67 -22.28 0.70
C ASN A 305 -4.15 -22.58 0.61
N ASP A 306 -3.48 -22.07 -0.43
CA ASP A 306 -2.06 -22.30 -0.69
C ASP A 306 -1.18 -21.20 -0.07
N ARG A 307 -0.40 -21.55 0.96
CA ARG A 307 0.54 -20.62 1.62
C ARG A 307 1.93 -20.58 1.01
N SER A 308 2.20 -21.33 -0.07
CA SER A 308 3.56 -21.50 -0.61
C SER A 308 4.24 -20.18 -0.98
N ASN A 309 3.50 -19.22 -1.52
CA ASN A 309 4.00 -17.89 -1.86
C ASN A 309 4.28 -17.04 -0.62
N PHE A 310 3.42 -17.07 0.40
CA PHE A 310 3.69 -16.42 1.68
C PHE A 310 4.93 -16.96 2.40
N ASP A 311 5.06 -18.29 2.43
CA ASP A 311 6.21 -18.95 3.07
C ASP A 311 7.51 -18.61 2.33
N SER A 312 7.47 -18.57 0.99
CA SER A 312 8.58 -18.10 0.15
C SER A 312 8.91 -16.62 0.42
N ALA A 313 7.90 -15.75 0.52
CA ALA A 313 8.08 -14.34 0.81
C ALA A 313 8.76 -14.13 2.17
N CYS A 314 8.31 -14.86 3.19
CA CYS A 314 8.92 -14.88 4.51
C CYS A 314 10.41 -15.29 4.45
N ALA A 315 10.70 -16.42 3.81
CA ALA A 315 12.05 -16.99 3.71
C ALA A 315 13.00 -16.15 2.85
N SER A 316 12.48 -15.43 1.85
CA SER A 316 13.26 -14.60 0.93
C SER A 316 13.96 -13.42 1.63
N GLY A 317 13.46 -13.02 2.80
CA GLY A 317 13.90 -11.81 3.49
C GLY A 317 13.31 -10.52 2.92
N ALA A 318 12.38 -10.55 1.97
CA ALA A 318 11.65 -9.36 1.53
C ALA A 318 11.05 -8.62 2.74
N GLN A 319 11.28 -7.32 2.84
CA GLN A 319 10.86 -6.53 4.00
C GLN A 319 9.38 -6.19 3.97
N ILE A 320 8.76 -6.12 2.80
CA ILE A 320 7.34 -5.79 2.65
C ILE A 320 6.65 -6.96 1.96
N ILE A 321 5.72 -7.62 2.65
CA ILE A 321 4.92 -8.72 2.13
C ILE A 321 3.47 -8.25 2.04
N THR A 322 2.94 -8.22 0.82
CA THR A 322 1.56 -7.75 0.58
C THR A 322 0.60 -8.91 0.37
N THR A 323 -0.64 -8.76 0.81
CA THR A 323 -1.69 -9.78 0.73
C THR A 323 -3.04 -9.11 0.55
N ASP A 324 -3.97 -9.77 -0.14
CA ASP A 324 -5.39 -9.39 -0.10
C ASP A 324 -6.11 -10.01 1.13
N TYR A 325 -5.45 -10.91 1.88
CA TYR A 325 -6.08 -11.82 2.85
C TYR A 325 -5.37 -11.86 4.22
N TYR A 326 -5.12 -10.71 4.85
CA TYR A 326 -4.76 -10.66 6.28
C TYR A 326 -5.95 -10.97 7.20
N LEU A 327 -7.17 -10.97 6.63
CA LEU A 327 -8.40 -11.49 7.20
C LEU A 327 -8.94 -12.59 6.28
N LYS A 328 -9.77 -13.48 6.84
CA LYS A 328 -10.45 -14.52 6.03
C LYS A 328 -11.42 -13.88 5.05
N SER A 329 -11.57 -14.51 3.89
CA SER A 329 -12.54 -14.09 2.88
C SER A 329 -13.97 -14.21 3.39
N THR A 330 -14.77 -13.17 3.17
CA THR A 330 -16.23 -13.17 3.31
C THR A 330 -16.94 -13.48 1.98
N HIS A 331 -16.21 -13.42 0.87
CA HIS A 331 -16.74 -13.56 -0.50
C HIS A 331 -16.85 -15.03 -0.95
N PHE A 332 -16.01 -15.89 -0.38
CA PHE A 332 -16.00 -17.33 -0.66
C PHE A 332 -15.44 -18.09 0.54
N LYS A 333 -15.81 -19.37 0.67
CA LYS A 333 -15.31 -20.21 1.76
C LYS A 333 -13.80 -20.42 1.59
N SER A 334 -13.02 -19.89 2.53
CA SER A 334 -11.58 -20.09 2.62
C SER A 334 -11.11 -19.89 4.06
N ASP A 335 -10.16 -20.72 4.50
CA ASP A 335 -9.47 -20.57 5.78
C ASP A 335 -8.15 -19.81 5.64
N TYR A 336 -7.79 -19.43 4.42
CA TYR A 336 -6.59 -18.67 4.10
C TYR A 336 -6.56 -17.34 4.85
N VAL A 337 -5.48 -17.14 5.60
CA VAL A 337 -5.22 -15.92 6.34
C VAL A 337 -3.71 -15.71 6.47
N ILE A 338 -3.24 -14.50 6.18
CA ILE A 338 -1.84 -14.16 6.18
C ILE A 338 -1.49 -13.34 7.42
N SER A 339 -0.60 -13.91 8.23
CA SER A 339 0.07 -13.26 9.36
C SER A 339 1.38 -13.98 9.62
N PHE A 340 2.30 -13.31 10.31
CA PHE A 340 3.42 -14.00 10.96
C PHE A 340 2.90 -14.83 12.16
N GLU A 341 3.81 -15.58 12.76
CA GLU A 341 3.57 -16.35 13.98
C GLU A 341 2.93 -15.49 15.08
N GLY A 342 1.93 -16.06 15.76
CA GLY A 342 1.17 -15.39 16.81
C GLY A 342 0.25 -14.27 16.31
N GLY A 343 -0.13 -14.27 15.03
CA GLY A 343 -1.05 -13.28 14.46
C GLY A 343 -0.43 -11.89 14.26
N LYS A 344 0.90 -11.81 14.15
CA LYS A 344 1.64 -10.54 14.05
C LYS A 344 1.80 -10.10 12.59
N TYR A 345 1.93 -8.79 12.38
CA TYR A 345 2.18 -8.19 11.05
C TYR A 345 3.51 -7.43 10.97
N PHE A 346 4.32 -7.50 12.03
CA PHE A 346 5.65 -6.92 12.12
C PHE A 346 6.59 -7.88 12.83
N ARG A 347 7.81 -8.04 12.32
CA ARG A 347 8.89 -8.76 12.99
C ARG A 347 10.26 -8.23 12.57
N LEU A 348 11.29 -8.57 13.35
CA LEU A 348 12.67 -8.48 12.86
C LEU A 348 12.86 -9.47 11.72
N ASN A 349 13.61 -9.07 10.69
CA ASN A 349 13.79 -9.89 9.52
C ASN A 349 14.71 -11.08 9.85
N PRO A 350 14.23 -12.33 9.67
CA PRO A 350 14.98 -13.52 10.06
C PRO A 350 16.29 -13.67 9.30
N LEU A 351 16.43 -13.02 8.14
CA LEU A 351 17.67 -13.05 7.36
C LEU A 351 18.84 -12.31 8.05
N PHE A 352 18.57 -11.45 9.03
CA PHE A 352 19.59 -10.71 9.80
C PHE A 352 19.66 -11.10 11.28
N PHE A 353 18.60 -11.71 11.82
CA PHE A 353 18.43 -11.94 13.26
C PHE A 353 17.95 -13.36 13.60
N ALA A 354 18.19 -14.34 12.73
CA ALA A 354 17.99 -15.73 13.10
C ALA A 354 18.89 -16.08 14.29
N ASN A 355 18.28 -16.67 15.33
CA ASN A 355 18.99 -17.35 16.41
C ASN A 355 19.62 -18.64 15.89
#